data_AF-A0A6M0GFM9-F1
#
_entry.id   AF-A0A6M0GFM9-F1
#
_cell.length_a   1.000
_cell.length_b   1.000
_cell.length_c   1.000
_cell.angle_alpha   90.00
_cell.angle_beta   90.00
_cell.angle_gamma   90.00
#
_symmetry.space_group_name_H-M   'P 1'
#
loop_
_entity.id
_entity.type
_entity.pdbx_description
1 polymer ?
#
loop_
_entity_poly.entity_id
_entity_poly.type
_entity_poly.pdbx_seq_one_letter_code
_entity_poly.pdbx_strand_id
1 'polypeptide(L)'
;MSKIEQNLIMKLSPLYLQWREEALREGQQKGIKQGIKQVMKQAIQQGMQQGMQQGMQQGMRLMLESMLEVKFGAIDEALSQIVEPLSQLPAKESTQLILQLSREELLAQFSEEKGM
;
A
#
# COMPACT_ATOMS: atom_id res chain seq x y z
N MET A 1 61.66 -30.27 2.79
CA MET A 1 60.37 -30.33 2.06
C MET A 1 60.54 -31.19 0.82
N SER A 2 59.68 -32.18 0.65
CA SER A 2 59.71 -33.07 -0.51
C SER A 2 59.06 -32.39 -1.73
N LYS A 3 59.45 -32.81 -2.93
CA LYS A 3 58.89 -32.32 -4.20
C LYS A 3 57.39 -32.62 -4.33
N ILE A 4 56.89 -33.58 -3.56
CA ILE A 4 55.47 -33.96 -3.46
C ILE A 4 54.69 -32.91 -2.65
N GLU A 5 55.28 -32.40 -1.56
CA GLU A 5 54.65 -31.38 -0.70
C GLU A 5 54.50 -30.04 -1.44
N GLN A 6 55.53 -29.65 -2.21
CA GLN A 6 55.48 -28.42 -3.03
C GLN A 6 54.47 -28.53 -4.18
N ASN A 7 54.34 -29.71 -4.80
CA ASN A 7 53.37 -29.96 -5.87
C ASN A 7 51.92 -29.98 -5.34
N LEU A 8 51.71 -30.47 -4.13
CA LEU A 8 50.41 -30.48 -3.45
C LEU A 8 49.97 -29.05 -3.07
N ILE A 9 50.88 -28.23 -2.53
CA ILE A 9 50.61 -26.81 -2.24
C ILE A 9 50.30 -26.03 -3.53
N MET A 10 51.04 -26.27 -4.62
CA MET A 10 50.78 -25.62 -5.92
C MET A 10 49.47 -26.07 -6.58
N LYS A 11 49.06 -27.34 -6.44
CA LYS A 11 47.79 -27.84 -7.02
C LYS A 11 46.55 -27.45 -6.22
N LEU A 12 46.70 -27.32 -4.91
CA LEU A 12 45.63 -26.83 -4.04
C LEU A 12 45.36 -25.34 -4.25
N SER A 13 46.34 -24.54 -4.67
CA SER A 13 46.15 -23.09 -4.88
C SER A 13 45.11 -22.77 -5.98
N PRO A 14 45.16 -23.31 -7.21
CA PRO A 14 44.13 -23.09 -8.22
C PRO A 14 42.75 -23.66 -7.83
N LEU A 15 42.70 -24.87 -7.28
CA LEU A 15 41.44 -25.50 -6.87
C LEU A 15 40.78 -24.72 -5.72
N TYR A 16 41.57 -24.29 -4.74
CA TYR A 16 41.12 -23.44 -3.64
C TYR A 16 40.60 -22.08 -4.15
N LEU A 17 41.31 -21.45 -5.10
CA LEU A 17 40.86 -20.20 -5.72
C LEU A 17 39.54 -20.38 -6.49
N GLN A 18 39.40 -21.48 -7.23
CA GLN A 18 38.15 -21.83 -7.92
C GLN A 18 37.00 -22.03 -6.94
N TRP A 19 37.21 -22.81 -5.88
CA TRP A 19 36.21 -23.04 -4.84
C TRP A 19 35.82 -21.75 -4.12
N ARG A 20 36.79 -20.87 -3.84
CA ARG A 20 36.52 -19.56 -3.24
C ARG A 20 35.70 -18.67 -4.17
N GLU A 21 36.03 -18.65 -5.46
CA GLU A 21 35.30 -17.87 -6.45
C GLU A 21 33.87 -18.38 -6.62
N GLU A 22 33.68 -19.70 -6.68
CA GLU A 22 32.37 -20.33 -6.75
C GLU A 22 31.54 -20.04 -5.49
N ALA A 23 32.13 -20.17 -4.30
CA ALA A 23 31.46 -19.83 -3.04
C ALA A 23 31.06 -18.34 -2.98
N LEU A 24 31.91 -17.43 -3.48
CA LEU A 24 31.60 -16.01 -3.58
C LEU A 24 30.45 -15.75 -4.57
N ARG A 25 30.50 -16.36 -5.76
CA ARG A 25 29.44 -16.25 -6.76
C ARG A 25 28.11 -16.80 -6.25
N GLU A 26 28.13 -17.96 -5.59
CA GLU A 26 26.95 -18.53 -4.96
C GLU A 26 26.41 -17.63 -3.86
N GLY A 27 27.27 -17.12 -2.98
CA GLY A 27 26.90 -16.21 -1.92
C GLY A 27 26.26 -14.92 -2.46
N GLN A 28 26.85 -14.33 -3.51
CA GLN A 28 26.31 -13.18 -4.20
C GLN A 28 24.96 -13.48 -4.84
N GLN A 29 24.83 -14.59 -5.57
CA GLN A 29 23.57 -14.99 -6.20
C GLN A 29 22.48 -15.27 -5.16
N LYS A 30 22.81 -15.97 -4.07
CA LYS A 30 21.89 -16.24 -2.95
C LYS A 30 21.46 -14.93 -2.29
N GLY A 31 22.40 -14.02 -2.02
CA GLY A 31 22.13 -12.71 -1.45
C GLY A 31 21.22 -11.85 -2.34
N ILE A 32 21.51 -11.77 -3.64
CA ILE A 32 20.67 -11.04 -4.61
C ILE A 32 19.27 -11.65 -4.68
N LYS A 33 19.17 -12.98 -4.80
CA LYS A 33 17.86 -13.67 -4.86
C LYS A 33 17.05 -13.43 -3.59
N GLN A 34 17.67 -13.49 -2.41
CA GLN A 34 17.01 -13.22 -1.13
C GLN A 34 16.58 -11.75 -1.03
N GLY A 35 17.46 -10.81 -1.40
CA GLY A 35 17.16 -9.38 -1.40
C GLY A 35 15.99 -9.04 -2.32
N ILE A 36 16.00 -9.52 -3.56
CA ILE A 36 14.90 -9.33 -4.52
C ILE A 36 13.60 -9.92 -3.96
N LYS A 37 13.64 -11.15 -3.43
CA LYS A 37 12.45 -11.80 -2.86
C LYS A 37 11.86 -10.99 -1.70
N GLN A 38 12.70 -10.44 -0.83
CA GLN A 38 12.27 -9.64 0.31
C GLN A 38 11.64 -8.32 -0.14
N VAL A 39 12.32 -7.59 -1.02
CA VAL A 39 11.82 -6.31 -1.56
C VAL A 39 10.51 -6.51 -2.32
N MET A 40 10.44 -7.54 -3.18
CA MET A 40 9.24 -7.86 -3.94
C MET A 40 8.06 -8.17 -3.02
N LYS A 41 8.28 -8.96 -1.96
CA LYS A 41 7.23 -9.27 -0.98
C LYS A 41 6.72 -8.01 -0.29
N GLN A 42 7.62 -7.12 0.13
CA GLN A 42 7.24 -5.85 0.77
C GLN A 42 6.49 -4.93 -0.20
N ALA A 43 6.99 -4.78 -1.43
CA ALA A 43 6.37 -3.94 -2.45
C ALA A 43 4.95 -4.42 -2.80
N ILE A 44 4.75 -5.73 -2.99
CA ILE A 44 3.42 -6.30 -3.25
C ILE A 44 2.48 -6.08 -2.08
N GLN A 45 2.94 -6.31 -0.85
CA GLN A 45 2.11 -6.13 0.34
C GLN A 45 1.69 -4.67 0.51
N GLN A 46 2.62 -3.72 0.36
CA GLN A 46 2.34 -2.29 0.45
C GLN A 46 1.41 -1.84 -0.68
N GLY A 47 1.69 -2.24 -1.92
CA GLY A 47 0.88 -1.88 -3.08
C GLY A 47 -0.54 -2.41 -2.98
N MET A 48 -0.73 -3.65 -2.51
CA MET A 48 -2.05 -4.24 -2.30
C MET A 48 -2.81 -3.52 -1.19
N GLN A 49 -2.15 -3.21 -0.07
CA GLN A 49 -2.78 -2.50 1.04
C GLN A 49 -3.21 -1.08 0.63
N GLN A 50 -2.32 -0.33 -0.03
CA GLN A 50 -2.61 1.02 -0.52
C GLN A 50 -3.72 1.00 -1.56
N GLY A 51 -3.65 0.08 -2.54
CA GLY A 51 -4.67 -0.04 -3.58
C GLY A 51 -6.05 -0.40 -3.02
N MET A 52 -6.10 -1.31 -2.04
CA MET A 52 -7.36 -1.67 -1.37
C MET A 52 -7.93 -0.49 -0.58
N GLN A 53 -7.09 0.23 0.18
CA GLN A 53 -7.54 1.38 0.96
C GLN A 53 -8.05 2.51 0.04
N GLN A 54 -7.30 2.84 -1.01
CA GLN A 54 -7.72 3.85 -1.99
C GLN A 54 -9.00 3.45 -2.71
N GLY A 55 -9.11 2.19 -3.15
CA GLY A 55 -10.31 1.69 -3.81
C GLY A 55 -11.54 1.74 -2.89
N MET A 56 -11.38 1.41 -1.61
CA MET A 56 -12.47 1.49 -0.63
C MET A 56 -12.89 2.94 -0.38
N GLN A 57 -11.95 3.88 -0.21
CA GLN A 57 -12.24 5.30 -0.03
C GLN A 57 -12.93 5.91 -1.25
N GLN A 58 -12.43 5.63 -2.46
CA GLN A 58 -13.05 6.09 -3.70
C GLN A 58 -14.45 5.48 -3.90
N GLY A 59 -14.63 4.19 -3.60
CA GLY A 59 -15.93 3.53 -3.67
C GLY A 59 -16.95 4.12 -2.70
N MET A 60 -16.54 4.38 -1.45
CA MET A 60 -17.40 5.04 -0.45
C MET A 60 -17.77 6.45 -0.90
N ARG A 61 -16.81 7.21 -1.43
CA ARG A 61 -17.05 8.56 -1.95
C ARG A 61 -18.10 8.55 -3.07
N LEU A 62 -17.92 7.70 -4.08
CA LEU A 62 -18.86 7.58 -5.20
C LEU A 62 -20.27 7.15 -4.74
N MET A 63 -20.34 6.24 -3.76
CA MET A 63 -21.61 5.84 -3.16
C MET A 63 -22.31 7.03 -2.50
N LEU A 64 -21.60 7.81 -1.67
CA LEU A 64 -22.17 8.97 -0.99
C LEU A 64 -22.62 10.04 -1.99
N GLU A 65 -21.79 10.35 -2.99
CA GLU A 65 -22.14 11.28 -4.07
C GLU A 65 -23.43 10.82 -4.78
N SER A 66 -23.51 9.53 -5.16
CA SER A 66 -24.71 8.99 -5.81
C SER A 66 -25.96 9.11 -4.93
N MET A 67 -25.84 8.87 -3.62
CA MET A 67 -26.97 8.98 -2.69
C MET A 67 -27.43 10.44 -2.51
N LEU A 68 -26.47 11.37 -2.38
CA LEU A 68 -26.76 12.80 -2.32
C LEU A 68 -27.45 13.25 -3.61
N GLU A 69 -26.95 12.81 -4.77
CA GLU A 69 -27.51 13.15 -6.07
C GLU A 69 -28.95 12.63 -6.22
N VAL A 70 -29.19 11.37 -5.86
CA VAL A 70 -30.53 10.76 -5.92
C VAL A 70 -31.52 11.48 -5.00
N LYS A 71 -31.09 11.93 -3.82
CA LYS A 71 -31.99 12.50 -2.82
C LYS A 71 -32.20 14.01 -2.95
N PHE A 72 -31.15 14.75 -3.27
CA PHE A 72 -31.15 16.22 -3.27
C PHE A 72 -31.02 16.82 -4.67
N GLY A 73 -30.79 16.00 -5.70
CA GLY A 73 -30.48 16.47 -7.05
C GLY A 73 -28.99 16.78 -7.21
N ALA A 74 -28.64 17.52 -8.26
CA ALA A 74 -27.24 17.78 -8.62
C ALA A 74 -26.39 18.28 -7.41
N ILE A 75 -25.22 17.67 -7.24
CA ILE A 75 -24.28 18.04 -6.18
C ILE A 75 -23.66 19.39 -6.52
N ASP A 76 -24.00 20.40 -5.72
CA ASP A 76 -23.36 21.71 -5.78
C ASP A 76 -22.10 21.77 -4.90
N GLU A 77 -21.43 22.92 -4.91
CA GLU A 77 -20.21 23.14 -4.11
C GLU A 77 -20.42 22.87 -2.62
N ALA A 78 -21.60 23.21 -2.08
CA ALA A 78 -21.90 23.00 -0.66
C ALA A 78 -21.99 21.52 -0.32
N LEU A 79 -22.69 20.73 -1.14
CA LEU A 79 -22.79 19.28 -0.94
C LEU A 79 -21.45 18.58 -1.19
N SER A 80 -20.65 19.03 -2.16
CA SER A 80 -19.32 18.50 -2.43
C SER A 80 -18.40 18.59 -1.22
N GLN A 81 -18.46 19.71 -0.48
CA GLN A 81 -17.62 19.93 0.70
C GLN A 81 -17.92 19.01 1.89
N ILE A 82 -19.12 18.44 1.97
CA ILE A 82 -19.51 17.55 3.07
C ILE A 82 -19.27 16.07 2.76
N VAL A 83 -18.95 15.71 1.51
CA VAL A 83 -18.71 14.31 1.10
C VAL A 83 -17.54 13.70 1.87
N GLU A 84 -16.43 14.45 2.02
CA GLU A 84 -15.26 13.97 2.74
C GLU A 84 -15.57 13.75 4.24
N PRO A 85 -16.12 14.72 4.99
CA PRO A 85 -16.60 14.50 6.36
C PRO A 85 -17.56 13.31 6.50
N LEU A 86 -18.54 13.18 5.59
CA LEU A 86 -19.47 12.05 5.58
C LEU A 86 -18.79 10.70 5.39
N SER A 87 -17.70 10.65 4.62
CA SER A 87 -16.94 9.42 4.37
C SER A 87 -16.15 8.93 5.58
N GLN A 88 -15.86 9.82 6.54
CA GLN A 88 -15.17 9.50 7.79
C GLN A 88 -16.11 8.87 8.84
N LEU A 89 -17.42 9.02 8.66
CA LEU A 89 -18.42 8.40 9.53
C LEU A 89 -18.62 6.91 9.17
N PRO A 90 -19.04 6.08 10.13
CA PRO A 90 -19.50 4.72 9.85
C PRO A 90 -20.56 4.71 8.74
N ALA A 91 -20.45 3.78 7.79
CA ALA A 91 -21.31 3.75 6.60
C ALA A 91 -22.82 3.78 6.91
N LYS A 92 -23.22 3.19 8.04
CA LYS A 92 -24.61 3.23 8.52
C LYS A 92 -25.04 4.64 8.94
N GLU A 93 -24.17 5.37 9.64
CA GLU A 93 -24.46 6.72 10.13
C GLU A 93 -24.56 7.70 8.97
N SER A 94 -23.60 7.70 8.05
CA SER A 94 -23.66 8.54 6.85
C SER A 94 -24.91 8.24 6.00
N THR A 95 -25.25 6.96 5.82
CA THR A 95 -26.50 6.56 5.15
C THR A 95 -27.74 7.10 5.86
N GLN A 96 -27.79 7.00 7.18
CA GLN A 96 -28.92 7.49 7.98
C GLN A 96 -29.07 9.01 7.89
N LEU A 97 -27.96 9.75 8.03
CA LEU A 97 -27.96 11.21 7.93
C LEU A 97 -28.47 11.67 6.56
N ILE A 98 -27.96 11.07 5.47
CA ILE A 98 -28.42 11.41 4.12
C ILE A 98 -29.91 11.12 3.99
N LEU A 99 -30.41 9.96 4.41
CA LEU A 99 -31.82 9.58 4.23
C LEU A 99 -32.79 10.36 5.12
N GLN A 100 -32.39 10.76 6.32
CA GLN A 100 -33.29 11.34 7.32
C GLN A 100 -33.33 12.86 7.30
N LEU A 101 -32.20 13.52 7.03
CA LEU A 101 -32.11 14.97 7.11
C LEU A 101 -32.52 15.64 5.80
N SER A 102 -33.06 16.84 5.86
CA SER A 102 -33.14 17.74 4.71
C SER A 102 -31.74 18.17 4.26
N ARG A 103 -31.65 18.78 3.07
CA ARG A 103 -30.38 19.29 2.54
C ARG A 103 -29.79 20.34 3.48
N GLU A 104 -30.63 21.24 3.97
CA GLU A 104 -30.24 22.35 4.83
C GLU A 104 -29.78 21.87 6.21
N GLU A 105 -30.49 20.90 6.80
CA GLU A 105 -30.09 20.28 8.08
C GLU A 105 -28.76 19.51 7.94
N LEU A 106 -28.60 18.76 6.85
CA LEU A 106 -27.37 18.02 6.59
C LEU A 106 -26.18 18.98 6.43
N LEU A 107 -26.33 20.04 5.62
CA LEU A 107 -25.28 21.05 5.46
C LEU A 107 -24.97 21.77 6.78
N ALA A 108 -25.99 22.13 7.57
CA ALA A 108 -25.80 22.79 8.86
C ALA A 108 -24.98 21.93 9.82
N GLN A 109 -25.25 20.62 9.89
CA GLN A 109 -24.54 19.69 10.77
C GLN A 109 -23.03 19.64 10.48
N PHE A 110 -22.63 19.69 9.21
CA PHE A 110 -21.21 19.68 8.81
C PHE A 110 -20.60 21.09 8.68
N SER A 111 -21.40 22.14 8.88
CA SER A 111 -20.92 23.53 8.94
C SER A 111 -20.40 23.88 10.34
N GLU A 112 -20.96 23.27 11.40
CA GLU A 112 -20.56 23.53 12.79
C GLU A 112 -19.23 22.85 13.20
N GLU A 113 -18.80 21.80 12.49
CA GLU A 113 -17.50 21.14 12.75
C GLU A 113 -16.28 21.99 12.33
N LYS A 114 -16.46 23.05 11.54
CA LYS A 114 -15.37 23.99 11.18
C LYS A 114 -15.05 25.03 12.28
N GLY A 115 -15.68 24.93 13.46
CA GLY A 115 -15.63 25.94 14.52
C GLY A 115 -14.83 25.62 15.78
N MET A 116 -14.08 24.51 15.86
CA MET A 116 -13.21 24.18 17.02
C MET A 116 -11.75 23.99 16.65
#